data_AF-A0A5C5WUQ7-F1
#
_entry.id   AF-A0A5C5WUQ7-F1
#
_cell.length_a   1.000
_cell.length_b   1.000
_cell.length_c   1.000
_cell.angle_alpha   90.00
_cell.angle_beta   90.00
_cell.angle_gamma   90.00
#
_symmetry.space_group_name_H-M   'P 1'
#
loop_
_entity.id
_entity.type
_entity.pdbx_description
1 polymer ?
#
loop_
_entity_poly.entity_id
_entity_poly.type
_entity_poly.pdbx_seq_one_letter_code
_entity_poly.pdbx_strand_id
1 'polypeptide(L)'
;MARVSIIFGLLLCGLSAAGMLTSLVKHPIQFVPLMFGIPVLFCGVVGLNPHRRRISMHAAAGLTTLATVLGLTRVTIQFVTGALNQPPVGLQADPRYVTMMAFAMAMIGLAFTLIHLGALWQGSKRRQLLLANPIEPHAIASLVPTPPTALNASGASDGDHAYASSSSGETELAVNQVTSSLDP
;
A
#
# COMPACT_ATOMS: atom_id res chain seq x y z
N MET A 1 -4.11 6.51 -3.61
CA MET A 1 -3.74 5.18 -4.16
C MET A 1 -3.95 4.02 -3.19
N ALA A 2 -4.30 4.21 -1.90
CA ALA A 2 -4.55 3.10 -0.97
C ALA A 2 -5.71 2.17 -1.43
N ARG A 3 -6.76 2.77 -2.01
CA ARG A 3 -7.87 2.03 -2.64
C ARG A 3 -7.42 1.10 -3.77
N VAL A 4 -6.40 1.49 -4.54
CA VAL A 4 -5.86 0.69 -5.65
C VAL A 4 -5.18 -0.57 -5.12
N SER A 5 -4.34 -0.44 -4.08
CA SER A 5 -3.71 -1.62 -3.44
C SER A 5 -4.72 -2.59 -2.84
N ILE A 6 -5.84 -2.10 -2.29
CA ILE A 6 -6.90 -2.96 -1.76
C ILE A 6 -7.56 -3.76 -2.90
N ILE A 7 -7.93 -3.09 -4.00
CA ILE A 7 -8.54 -3.75 -5.18
C ILE A 7 -7.59 -4.79 -5.76
N PHE A 8 -6.31 -4.45 -5.94
CA PHE A 8 -5.33 -5.38 -6.51
C PHE A 8 -5.00 -6.54 -5.57
N GLY A 9 -4.93 -6.32 -4.26
CA GLY A 9 -4.75 -7.41 -3.29
C GLY A 9 -5.97 -8.35 -3.27
N LEU A 10 -7.18 -7.82 -3.43
CA LEU A 10 -8.40 -8.64 -3.61
C LEU A 10 -8.38 -9.40 -4.93
N LEU A 11 -7.91 -8.80 -6.03
CA LEU A 11 -7.77 -9.50 -7.32
C LEU A 11 -6.77 -10.65 -7.24
N LEU A 12 -5.63 -10.46 -6.55
CA LEU A 12 -4.64 -11.52 -6.33
C LEU A 12 -5.19 -12.66 -5.45
N CYS A 13 -5.93 -12.32 -4.38
CA CYS A 13 -6.61 -13.34 -3.57
C CYS A 13 -7.70 -14.06 -4.36
N GLY A 14 -8.51 -13.31 -5.13
CA GLY A 14 -9.56 -13.85 -5.99
C GLY A 14 -9.02 -14.76 -7.08
N LEU A 15 -7.84 -14.45 -7.64
CA LEU A 15 -7.16 -15.32 -8.61
C LEU A 15 -6.79 -16.67 -8.01
N SER A 16 -6.26 -16.68 -6.78
CA SER A 16 -5.99 -17.92 -6.04
C SER A 16 -7.27 -18.70 -5.76
N ALA A 17 -8.32 -18.04 -5.28
CA ALA A 17 -9.62 -18.67 -5.02
C ALA A 17 -10.23 -19.26 -6.30
N ALA A 18 -10.20 -18.54 -7.43
CA ALA A 18 -10.66 -19.03 -8.72
C ALA A 18 -9.84 -20.23 -9.20
N GLY A 19 -8.51 -20.23 -8.97
CA GLY A 19 -7.65 -21.36 -9.27
C GLY A 19 -8.00 -22.61 -8.47
N MET A 20 -8.34 -22.45 -7.20
CA MET A 20 -8.78 -23.59 -6.37
C MET A 20 -10.18 -24.10 -6.74
N LEU A 21 -11.09 -23.22 -7.16
CA LEU A 21 -12.45 -23.61 -7.56
C LEU A 21 -12.48 -24.35 -8.90
N THR A 22 -11.55 -24.03 -9.80
CA THR A 22 -11.48 -24.61 -11.14
C THR A 22 -10.65 -25.88 -11.21
N SER A 23 -9.81 -26.16 -10.20
CA SER A 23 -8.91 -27.30 -10.18
C SER A 23 -9.38 -28.38 -9.22
N LEU A 24 -9.57 -29.61 -9.74
CA LEU A 24 -9.86 -30.79 -8.93
C LEU A 24 -8.64 -31.24 -8.10
N VAL A 25 -7.43 -30.88 -8.53
CA VAL A 25 -6.16 -31.21 -7.88
C VAL A 25 -5.58 -29.96 -7.22
N LYS A 26 -5.60 -29.94 -5.89
CA LYS A 26 -5.12 -28.81 -5.11
C LYS A 26 -3.59 -28.79 -5.11
N HIS A 27 -3.02 -27.88 -5.88
CA HIS A 27 -1.56 -27.67 -5.89
C HIS A 27 -1.15 -26.49 -5.00
N PRO A 28 -0.02 -26.62 -4.27
CA PRO A 28 0.46 -25.56 -3.38
C PRO A 28 0.78 -24.25 -4.14
N ILE A 29 1.08 -24.35 -5.44
CA ILE A 29 1.36 -23.18 -6.28
C ILE A 29 0.15 -22.24 -6.44
N GLN A 30 -1.08 -22.76 -6.25
CA GLN A 30 -2.30 -21.97 -6.30
C GLN A 30 -2.41 -20.99 -5.12
N PHE A 31 -1.65 -21.18 -4.03
CA PHE A 31 -1.62 -20.27 -2.88
C PHE A 31 -0.63 -19.12 -3.03
N VAL A 32 0.26 -19.16 -4.03
CA VAL A 32 1.25 -18.09 -4.26
C VAL A 32 0.57 -16.72 -4.46
N PRO A 33 -0.51 -16.58 -5.27
CA PRO A 33 -1.22 -15.32 -5.38
C PRO A 33 -1.80 -14.81 -4.07
N LEU A 34 -2.23 -15.72 -3.19
CA LEU A 34 -2.79 -15.38 -1.89
C LEU A 34 -1.69 -14.93 -0.89
N MET A 35 -0.52 -15.58 -0.91
CA MET A 35 0.64 -15.17 -0.09
C MET A 35 1.10 -13.74 -0.40
N PHE A 36 1.03 -13.30 -1.66
CA PHE A 36 1.30 -11.91 -2.02
C PHE A 36 0.08 -11.00 -1.84
N GLY A 37 -1.12 -11.52 -2.07
CA GLY A 37 -2.37 -10.77 -1.97
C GLY A 37 -2.62 -10.23 -0.56
N ILE A 38 -2.43 -11.04 0.49
CA ILE A 38 -2.71 -10.63 1.88
C ILE A 38 -1.80 -9.46 2.33
N PRO A 39 -0.46 -9.52 2.20
CA PRO A 39 0.40 -8.39 2.56
C PRO A 39 0.12 -7.12 1.76
N VAL A 40 -0.22 -7.25 0.47
CA VAL A 40 -0.60 -6.11 -0.39
C VAL A 40 -1.91 -5.49 0.08
N LEU A 41 -2.90 -6.32 0.42
CA LEU A 41 -4.17 -5.89 1.02
C LEU A 41 -3.93 -5.15 2.33
N PHE A 42 -3.11 -5.72 3.21
CA PHE A 42 -2.78 -5.13 4.51
C PHE A 42 -2.08 -3.78 4.35
N CYS A 43 -1.08 -3.67 3.46
CA CYS A 43 -0.46 -2.38 3.13
C CYS A 43 -1.47 -1.37 2.57
N GLY A 44 -2.47 -1.83 1.83
CA GLY A 44 -3.57 -0.99 1.33
C GLY A 44 -4.44 -0.42 2.46
N VAL A 45 -4.84 -1.25 3.42
CA VAL A 45 -5.65 -0.84 4.58
C VAL A 45 -4.84 0.09 5.49
N VAL A 46 -3.60 -0.28 5.84
CA VAL A 46 -2.71 0.58 6.66
C VAL A 46 -2.41 1.91 5.95
N GLY A 47 -2.40 1.91 4.61
CA GLY A 47 -2.21 3.11 3.79
C GLY A 47 -3.38 4.09 3.76
N LEU A 48 -4.51 3.78 4.42
CA LEU A 48 -5.60 4.73 4.64
C LEU A 48 -5.15 5.89 5.55
N ASN A 49 -4.18 5.65 6.43
CA ASN A 49 -3.65 6.68 7.32
C ASN A 49 -2.65 7.60 6.60
N PRO A 50 -2.93 8.92 6.49
CA PRO A 50 -2.08 9.86 5.75
C PRO A 50 -0.65 9.97 6.31
N HIS A 51 -0.49 9.79 7.63
CA HIS A 51 0.81 9.82 8.31
C HIS A 51 1.76 8.68 7.89
N ARG A 52 1.23 7.48 7.58
CA ARG A 52 2.03 6.28 7.23
C ARG A 52 1.90 5.86 5.77
N ARG A 53 1.09 6.58 4.98
CA ARG A 53 0.71 6.25 3.60
C ARG A 53 1.89 6.07 2.64
N ARG A 54 2.99 6.84 2.80
CA ARG A 54 4.13 6.75 1.87
C ARG A 54 4.89 5.43 2.03
N ILE A 55 5.13 5.02 3.28
CA ILE A 55 5.89 3.81 3.60
C ILE A 55 5.09 2.57 3.17
N SER A 56 3.80 2.51 3.49
CA SER A 56 2.97 1.37 3.10
C SER A 56 2.80 1.25 1.59
N MET A 57 2.78 2.37 0.85
CA MET A 57 2.77 2.33 -0.60
C MET A 57 4.06 1.78 -1.20
N HIS A 58 5.22 2.15 -0.67
CA HIS A 58 6.48 1.58 -1.14
C HIS A 58 6.58 0.09 -0.85
N ALA A 59 6.11 -0.36 0.32
CA ALA A 59 6.05 -1.78 0.64
C ALA A 59 5.11 -2.55 -0.30
N ALA A 60 3.90 -2.03 -0.55
CA ALA A 60 2.97 -2.61 -1.51
C ALA A 60 3.57 -2.65 -2.93
N ALA A 61 4.22 -1.57 -3.37
CA ALA A 61 4.89 -1.53 -4.67
C ALA A 61 5.99 -2.60 -4.75
N GLY A 62 6.83 -2.74 -3.72
CA GLY A 62 7.88 -3.75 -3.66
C GLY A 62 7.33 -5.17 -3.76
N LEU A 63 6.32 -5.50 -2.95
CA LEU A 63 5.66 -6.81 -2.98
C LEU A 63 5.07 -7.13 -4.36
N THR A 64 4.36 -6.16 -4.96
CA THR A 64 3.76 -6.39 -6.27
C THR A 64 4.80 -6.47 -7.38
N THR A 65 5.89 -5.71 -7.32
CA THR A 65 7.00 -5.86 -8.28
C THR A 65 7.63 -7.24 -8.19
N LEU A 66 7.78 -7.79 -6.98
CA LEU A 66 8.35 -9.10 -6.76
C LEU A 66 7.42 -10.21 -7.29
N ALA A 67 6.11 -10.06 -7.07
CA ALA A 67 5.09 -10.91 -7.68
C ALA A 67 5.13 -10.89 -9.22
N THR A 68 5.26 -9.69 -9.82
CA THR A 68 5.42 -9.54 -11.27
C THR A 68 6.67 -10.23 -11.77
N VAL A 69 7.82 -10.03 -11.11
CA VAL A 69 9.09 -10.67 -11.50
C VAL A 69 8.97 -12.19 -11.44
N LEU A 70 8.42 -12.75 -10.36
CA LEU A 70 8.24 -14.20 -10.23
C LEU A 70 7.32 -14.77 -11.33
N GLY A 71 6.19 -14.11 -11.61
CA GLY A 71 5.30 -14.51 -12.69
C GLY A 71 5.97 -14.40 -14.06
N LEU A 72 6.69 -13.30 -14.30
CA LEU A 72 7.38 -13.05 -15.56
C LEU A 72 8.51 -14.05 -15.78
N THR A 73 9.37 -14.29 -14.79
CA THR A 73 10.45 -15.30 -14.86
C THR A 73 9.88 -16.67 -15.22
N ARG A 74 8.73 -17.07 -14.65
CA ARG A 74 8.08 -18.34 -15.01
C ARG A 74 7.61 -18.35 -16.47
N VAL A 75 6.99 -17.27 -16.95
CA VAL A 75 6.56 -17.14 -18.36
C VAL A 75 7.77 -17.14 -19.30
N THR A 76 8.82 -16.39 -18.98
CA THR A 76 10.04 -16.29 -19.78
C THR A 76 10.78 -17.62 -19.84
N ILE A 77 10.91 -18.35 -18.72
CA ILE A 77 11.52 -19.69 -18.72
C ILE A 77 10.75 -20.62 -19.66
N GLN A 78 9.42 -20.65 -19.58
CA GLN A 78 8.63 -21.50 -20.48
C GLN A 78 8.74 -21.09 -21.95
N PHE A 79 8.83 -19.80 -22.23
CA PHE A 79 9.02 -19.28 -23.59
C PHE A 79 10.40 -19.64 -24.15
N VAL A 80 11.47 -19.44 -23.38
CA VAL A 80 12.86 -19.66 -23.80
C VAL A 80 13.20 -21.15 -23.93
N THR A 81 12.70 -21.99 -23.02
CA THR A 81 12.98 -23.43 -23.05
C THR A 81 12.12 -24.19 -24.06
N GLY A 82 11.18 -23.52 -24.75
CA GLY A 82 10.20 -24.18 -25.63
C GLY A 82 9.28 -25.15 -24.87
N ALA A 83 9.34 -25.15 -23.54
CA ALA A 83 8.73 -26.11 -22.64
C ALA A 83 7.27 -25.74 -22.34
N LEU A 84 6.51 -25.25 -23.32
CA LEU A 84 5.07 -25.00 -23.19
C LEU A 84 4.27 -26.24 -22.74
N ASN A 85 4.89 -27.43 -22.86
CA ASN A 85 4.30 -28.72 -22.49
C ASN A 85 5.08 -29.50 -21.40
N GLN A 86 6.22 -29.01 -20.89
CA GLN A 86 6.92 -29.77 -19.84
C GLN A 86 6.40 -29.32 -18.46
N PRO A 87 5.81 -30.24 -17.68
CA PRO A 87 5.42 -29.92 -16.32
C PRO A 87 6.67 -29.56 -15.51
N PRO A 88 6.57 -28.59 -14.58
CA PRO A 88 7.66 -28.31 -13.66
C PRO A 88 8.07 -29.60 -12.94
N VAL A 89 9.37 -29.87 -12.92
CA VAL A 89 9.95 -31.09 -12.33
C VAL A 89 9.38 -31.31 -10.93
N GLY A 90 8.60 -32.39 -10.76
CA GLY A 90 7.98 -32.78 -9.48
C GLY A 90 6.51 -32.41 -9.27
N LEU A 91 5.83 -31.74 -10.23
CA LEU A 91 4.39 -31.42 -10.12
C LEU A 91 3.60 -32.09 -11.25
N GLN A 92 2.72 -33.02 -10.88
CA GLN A 92 1.72 -33.65 -11.77
C GLN A 92 0.52 -32.71 -12.00
N ALA A 93 0.82 -31.42 -12.22
CA ALA A 93 -0.17 -30.40 -12.56
C ALA A 93 -0.20 -30.22 -14.07
N ASP A 94 -1.40 -30.12 -14.64
CA ASP A 94 -1.56 -29.76 -16.04
C ASP A 94 -0.81 -28.42 -16.31
N PRO A 95 0.22 -28.42 -17.17
CA PRO A 95 1.13 -27.29 -17.32
C PRO A 95 0.40 -26.02 -17.76
N ARG A 96 -0.68 -26.17 -18.53
CA ARG A 96 -1.52 -25.07 -19.02
C ARG A 96 -2.11 -24.21 -17.90
N TYR A 97 -2.62 -24.82 -16.83
CA TYR A 97 -3.24 -24.08 -15.73
C TYR A 97 -2.22 -23.30 -14.91
N VAL A 98 -1.05 -23.89 -14.68
CA VAL A 98 0.06 -23.22 -13.97
C VAL A 98 0.54 -22.01 -14.78
N THR A 99 0.65 -22.15 -16.10
CA THR A 99 1.05 -21.05 -16.99
C THR A 99 0.01 -19.94 -17.03
N MET A 100 -1.29 -20.28 -17.12
CA MET A 100 -2.36 -19.28 -17.09
C MET A 100 -2.42 -18.52 -15.77
N MET A 101 -2.26 -19.20 -14.64
CA MET A 101 -2.19 -18.57 -13.32
C MET A 101 -0.99 -17.64 -13.20
N ALA A 102 0.21 -18.10 -13.58
CA ALA A 102 1.42 -17.29 -13.56
C ALA A 102 1.31 -16.05 -14.46
N PHE A 103 0.71 -16.21 -15.66
CA PHE A 103 0.46 -15.11 -16.59
C PHE A 103 -0.54 -14.10 -16.02
N ALA A 104 -1.67 -14.57 -15.47
CA ALA A 104 -2.65 -13.69 -14.84
C ALA A 104 -2.04 -12.90 -13.67
N MET A 105 -1.23 -13.57 -12.84
CA MET A 105 -0.51 -12.96 -11.72
C MET A 105 0.48 -11.88 -12.21
N ALA A 106 1.24 -12.18 -13.28
CA ALA A 106 2.14 -11.23 -13.91
C ALA A 106 1.40 -10.03 -14.52
N MET A 107 0.26 -10.25 -15.18
CA MET A 107 -0.55 -9.18 -15.78
C MET A 107 -1.17 -8.26 -14.72
N ILE A 108 -1.73 -8.83 -13.65
CA ILE A 108 -2.27 -8.07 -12.52
C ILE A 108 -1.14 -7.27 -11.85
N GLY A 109 0.00 -7.90 -11.60
CA GLY A 109 1.18 -7.24 -11.04
C GLY A 109 1.70 -6.12 -11.93
N LEU A 110 1.81 -6.36 -13.24
CA LEU A 110 2.25 -5.38 -14.23
C LEU A 110 1.30 -4.18 -14.26
N ALA A 111 -0.01 -4.41 -14.36
CA ALA A 111 -0.99 -3.33 -14.35
C ALA A 111 -0.87 -2.46 -13.09
N PHE A 112 -0.70 -3.07 -11.91
CA PHE A 112 -0.47 -2.34 -10.67
C PHE A 112 0.81 -1.50 -10.72
N THR A 113 1.92 -2.08 -11.18
CA THR A 113 3.20 -1.37 -11.30
C THR A 113 3.13 -0.20 -12.27
N LEU A 114 2.45 -0.35 -13.41
CA LEU A 114 2.25 0.72 -14.39
C LEU A 114 1.38 1.85 -13.84
N ILE A 115 0.29 1.52 -13.12
CA ILE A 115 -0.54 2.52 -12.45
C ILE A 115 0.27 3.28 -11.40
N HIS A 116 1.10 2.58 -10.62
CA HIS A 116 1.93 3.19 -9.59
C HIS A 116 3.01 4.09 -10.20
N LEU A 117 3.68 3.63 -11.25
CA LEU A 117 4.69 4.40 -11.98
C LEU A 117 4.08 5.63 -12.66
N GLY A 118 2.90 5.48 -13.28
CA GLY A 118 2.15 6.58 -13.87
C GLY A 118 1.77 7.66 -12.84
N ALA A 119 1.37 7.25 -11.64
CA ALA A 119 1.09 8.18 -10.55
C ALA A 119 2.34 8.96 -10.10
N LEU A 120 3.51 8.30 -10.03
CA LEU A 120 4.78 8.96 -9.71
C LEU A 120 5.21 9.92 -10.82
N TRP A 121 5.08 9.51 -12.08
CA TRP A 121 5.41 10.35 -13.23
C TRP A 121 4.51 11.58 -13.34
N GLN A 122 3.21 11.45 -13.11
CA GLN A 122 2.30 12.61 -13.09
C GLN A 122 2.69 13.60 -11.98
N GLY A 123 3.11 13.12 -10.81
CA GLY A 123 3.63 13.96 -9.74
C GLY A 123 4.91 14.71 -10.15
N SER A 124 5.81 14.03 -10.85
CA SER A 124 7.06 14.64 -11.35
C SER A 124 6.81 15.68 -12.43
N LYS A 125 5.93 15.39 -13.40
CA LYS A 125 5.53 16.36 -14.45
C LYS A 125 4.86 17.60 -13.88
N ARG A 126 3.99 17.46 -12.87
CA ARG A 126 3.36 18.62 -12.19
C ARG A 126 4.39 19.51 -11.50
N ARG A 127 5.42 18.93 -10.90
CA ARG A 127 6.52 19.69 -10.28
C ARG A 127 7.36 20.44 -11.31
N GLN A 128 7.64 19.80 -12.44
CA GLN A 128 8.35 20.44 -13.55
C GLN A 128 7.56 21.62 -14.13
N LEU A 129 6.23 21.49 -14.28
CA LEU A 129 5.38 22.59 -14.75
C LEU A 129 5.30 23.76 -13.76
N LEU A 130 5.28 23.48 -12.45
CA LEU A 130 5.29 24.53 -11.41
C LEU A 130 6.64 25.27 -11.33
N LEU A 131 7.75 24.60 -11.66
CA LEU A 131 9.07 25.24 -11.72
C LEU A 131 9.33 25.95 -13.05
N ALA A 132 8.74 25.47 -14.14
CA ALA A 132 8.83 26.08 -15.48
C ALA A 132 7.95 27.33 -15.62
N ASN A 133 6.93 27.46 -14.77
CA ASN A 133 6.10 28.66 -14.69
C ASN A 133 6.24 29.24 -13.27
N PRO A 134 7.40 29.81 -12.91
CA PRO A 134 7.55 30.52 -11.65
C PRO A 134 6.55 31.66 -11.70
N ILE A 135 5.47 31.55 -10.94
CA ILE A 135 4.57 32.67 -10.69
C ILE A 135 5.48 33.78 -10.17
N GLU A 136 5.65 34.84 -10.95
CA GLU A 136 6.40 36.01 -10.52
C GLU A 136 5.82 36.47 -9.17
N PRO A 137 6.61 36.52 -8.10
CA PRO A 137 6.13 36.97 -6.78
C PRO A 137 5.69 38.44 -6.79
N HIS A 138 5.86 39.16 -7.90
CA HIS A 138 5.44 40.55 -8.08
C HIS A 138 3.92 40.75 -8.16
N ALA A 139 3.12 39.70 -8.40
CA ALA A 139 1.66 39.82 -8.45
C ALA A 139 0.95 39.65 -7.08
N ILE A 140 1.62 39.13 -6.05
CA ILE A 140 1.00 38.88 -4.73
C ILE A 140 1.16 40.08 -3.78
N ALA A 141 2.12 40.98 -4.04
CA ALA A 141 2.28 42.22 -3.28
C ALA A 141 1.16 43.26 -3.52
N SER A 142 0.30 43.04 -4.53
CA SER A 142 -0.80 43.94 -4.91
C SER A 142 -2.14 43.60 -4.26
N LEU A 143 -2.27 42.42 -3.63
CA LEU A 143 -3.54 41.89 -3.11
C LEU A 143 -3.58 41.74 -1.58
N VAL A 144 -2.70 42.44 -0.85
CA VAL A 144 -2.85 42.59 0.60
C VAL A 144 -3.79 43.77 0.85
N PRO A 145 -5.08 43.54 1.19
CA PRO A 145 -5.90 44.61 1.73
C PRO A 145 -5.26 45.12 3.02
N THR A 146 -5.00 46.42 3.06
CA THR A 146 -4.58 47.12 4.27
C THR A 146 -5.60 46.84 5.39
N PRO A 147 -5.14 46.47 6.60
CA PRO A 147 -6.05 46.29 7.73
C PRO A 147 -6.69 47.66 8.07
N PRO A 148 -8.02 47.75 8.23
CA PRO A 148 -8.64 48.96 8.74
C PRO A 148 -8.18 49.19 10.18
N THR A 149 -7.65 50.38 10.38
CA THR A 149 -7.28 51.05 11.62
C THR A 149 -8.21 50.70 12.78
N ALA A 150 -7.60 50.19 13.86
CA ALA A 150 -8.26 50.04 15.15
C ALA A 150 -8.77 51.38 15.68
N LEU A 151 -10.06 51.44 16.03
CA LEU A 151 -10.64 52.54 16.79
C LEU A 151 -11.25 51.94 18.06
N ASN A 152 -10.67 52.38 19.18
CA ASN A 152 -11.06 52.11 20.57
C ASN A 152 -12.58 52.20 20.79
N ALA A 153 -13.15 51.21 21.47
CA ALA A 153 -14.30 51.41 22.35
C ALA A 153 -14.20 50.44 23.53
N SER A 154 -13.89 51.03 24.67
CA SER A 154 -13.96 50.53 26.03
C SER A 154 -15.37 50.09 26.43
N GLY A 155 -15.45 49.04 27.27
CA GLY A 155 -16.39 49.03 28.40
C GLY A 155 -17.23 47.77 28.60
N ALA A 156 -17.01 47.12 29.76
CA ALA A 156 -17.95 46.32 30.57
C ALA A 156 -18.56 45.07 29.89
N SER A 157 -18.94 43.99 30.54
CA SER A 157 -19.17 43.54 31.92
C SER A 157 -19.28 42.00 31.75
N ASP A 158 -18.59 41.19 32.53
CA ASP A 158 -19.19 40.48 33.67
C ASP A 158 -19.88 39.15 33.28
N GLY A 159 -19.65 38.10 34.06
CA GLY A 159 -20.35 36.82 33.89
C GLY A 159 -19.46 35.57 33.93
N ASP A 160 -19.08 35.20 35.15
CA ASP A 160 -18.84 33.86 35.68
C ASP A 160 -19.15 32.65 34.77
N HIS A 161 -18.23 31.68 34.73
CA HIS A 161 -18.49 30.34 35.29
C HIS A 161 -17.19 29.55 35.48
N ALA A 162 -17.03 29.10 36.72
CA ALA A 162 -15.91 28.38 37.28
C ALA A 162 -15.98 26.84 37.15
N TYR A 163 -14.86 26.21 37.55
CA TYR A 163 -14.62 24.81 37.98
C TYR A 163 -14.52 23.72 36.89
N ALA A 164 -13.58 22.76 36.92
CA ALA A 164 -12.51 22.34 37.85
C ALA A 164 -11.46 21.55 37.00
N SER A 165 -10.15 21.71 37.10
CA SER A 165 -9.17 21.28 38.14
C SER A 165 -8.97 19.77 38.30
N SER A 166 -7.72 19.37 38.02
CA SER A 166 -6.93 18.26 38.63
C SER A 166 -7.31 16.80 38.31
N SER A 167 -6.41 15.81 38.28
CA SER A 167 -5.00 15.74 38.71
C SER A 167 -4.23 14.66 37.92
N SER A 168 -2.93 14.92 37.81
CA SER A 168 -1.78 13.99 37.79
C SER A 168 -1.98 12.58 38.34
N GLY A 169 -1.24 11.64 37.76
CA GLY A 169 -1.01 10.29 38.28
C GLY A 169 0.07 9.55 37.48
N GLU A 170 1.33 9.90 37.73
CA GLU A 170 2.49 9.07 37.41
C GLU A 170 2.39 7.72 38.13
N THR A 171 2.67 6.62 37.44
CA THR A 171 3.32 5.44 38.05
C THR A 171 4.07 4.67 36.97
N GLU A 172 5.35 4.98 36.91
CA GLU A 172 6.46 4.04 36.77
C GLU A 172 6.15 2.70 37.49
N LEU A 173 6.29 1.56 36.81
CA LEU A 173 6.95 0.41 37.41
C LEU A 173 7.52 -0.52 36.35
N ALA A 174 8.79 -0.81 36.53
CA ALA A 174 9.65 -1.61 35.72
C ALA A 174 9.65 -3.08 36.18
N VAL A 175 10.07 -3.97 35.28
CA VAL A 175 11.10 -5.00 35.54
C VAL A 175 10.72 -6.26 36.35
N ASN A 176 10.94 -7.38 35.65
CA ASN A 176 11.52 -8.67 36.07
C ASN A 176 10.65 -9.91 36.40
N GLN A 177 11.03 -10.96 35.65
CA GLN A 177 11.27 -12.35 36.05
C GLN A 177 10.16 -13.14 36.73
N VAL A 178 9.71 -14.21 36.04
CA VAL A 178 9.84 -15.58 36.57
C VAL A 178 10.15 -16.53 35.42
N THR A 179 11.41 -16.95 35.36
CA THR A 179 11.84 -18.27 34.86
C THR A 179 11.43 -19.36 35.86
N SER A 180 11.20 -20.57 35.34
CA SER A 180 11.57 -21.88 35.92
C SER A 180 10.46 -22.87 36.29
N SER A 181 10.84 -24.13 36.11
CA SER A 181 10.31 -25.44 36.57
C SER A 181 9.33 -26.13 35.60
N LEU A 182 9.69 -27.27 34.96
CA LEU A 182 9.93 -28.64 35.53
C LEU A 182 8.74 -29.03 36.42
N ASP A 183 8.02 -30.15 36.32
CA ASP A 183 8.24 -31.55 35.91
C ASP A 183 6.83 -32.21 36.09
N PRO A 184 6.59 -33.55 36.00
CA PRO A 184 7.45 -34.66 35.57
C PRO A 184 6.92 -35.43 34.33
#